data_AF-A0A9J6F7A4-F1
#
_entry.id   AF-A0A9J6F7A4-F1
#
_cell.length_a   1.000
_cell.length_b   1.000
_cell.length_c   1.000
_cell.angle_alpha   90.00
_cell.angle_beta   90.00
_cell.angle_gamma   90.00
#
_symmetry.space_group_name_H-M   'P 1'
#
loop_
_entity.id
_entity.type
_entity.pdbx_description
1 polymer ?
#
loop_
_entity_poly.entity_id
_entity_poly.type
_entity_poly.pdbx_seq_one_letter_code
_entity_poly.pdbx_strand_id
1 'polypeptide(L)'
;MPSRNGAPNKQGTSRKKGAAGSWAGRSNDRKRNERALELVLLNGSSEADLDVIRRYKSIDIGKVVSRVRLLHEEHCNLKSIDDVAAVLRNMHTSTRQYFKEVESVLRIILVMPVPSCEAERSFSALKD
;
A
#
# COMPACT_ATOMS: atom_id res chain seq x y z
N MET A 1 51.38 -38.06 10.05
CA MET A 1 50.82 -39.17 10.85
C MET A 1 50.87 -38.81 12.32
N PRO A 2 49.90 -39.23 13.17
CA PRO A 2 48.47 -39.37 12.90
C PRO A 2 47.86 -37.95 12.75
N SER A 3 47.08 -37.26 13.62
CA SER A 3 46.31 -37.58 14.86
C SER A 3 45.43 -36.36 15.27
N ARG A 4 44.49 -36.43 16.22
CA ARG A 4 43.17 -37.11 16.19
C ARG A 4 42.20 -36.41 17.19
N ASN A 5 40.90 -36.60 17.03
CA ASN A 5 39.77 -36.20 17.91
C ASN A 5 39.46 -34.68 17.96
N GLY A 6 38.21 -34.19 17.88
CA GLY A 6 36.94 -34.83 17.48
C GLY A 6 35.81 -34.69 18.51
N ALA A 7 34.85 -33.77 18.27
CA ALA A 7 33.59 -33.68 19.01
C ALA A 7 32.48 -32.93 18.23
N PRO A 8 31.45 -33.63 17.72
CA PRO A 8 30.20 -33.01 17.27
C PRO A 8 29.02 -33.38 18.18
N ASN A 9 28.21 -32.42 18.64
CA ASN A 9 26.89 -32.75 19.21
C ASN A 9 25.90 -31.56 19.28
N LYS A 10 24.71 -31.81 18.74
CA LYS A 10 23.37 -31.65 19.35
C LYS A 10 22.99 -30.29 19.99
N GLN A 11 22.00 -29.57 19.43
CA GLN A 11 20.55 -29.84 19.40
C GLN A 11 19.81 -29.37 20.66
N GLY A 12 18.64 -28.76 20.44
CA GLY A 12 17.77 -28.23 21.50
C GLY A 12 18.02 -26.72 21.73
N THR A 13 17.01 -25.90 22.03
CA THR A 13 15.57 -26.18 22.18
C THR A 13 14.73 -25.07 21.57
N SER A 14 13.56 -25.41 21.04
CA SER A 14 12.57 -24.43 20.58
C SER A 14 12.21 -23.44 21.67
N ARG A 15 12.10 -22.15 21.33
CA ARG A 15 11.20 -21.25 22.07
C ARG A 15 10.32 -20.48 21.10
N LYS A 16 9.12 -21.01 20.86
CA LYS A 16 8.02 -20.33 20.18
C LYS A 16 7.65 -19.06 20.99
N LYS A 17 8.30 -17.94 20.68
CA LYS A 17 7.64 -16.63 20.77
C LYS A 17 6.85 -16.52 19.45
N GLY A 18 5.56 -16.84 19.40
CA GLY A 18 4.54 -16.58 20.42
C GLY A 18 3.70 -15.46 19.83
N ALA A 19 2.54 -15.80 19.26
CA ALA A 19 1.82 -14.97 18.29
C ALA A 19 1.02 -13.81 18.93
N ALA A 20 1.69 -13.01 19.76
CA ALA A 20 1.22 -11.68 20.16
C ALA A 20 1.34 -10.74 18.96
N GLY A 21 0.38 -10.85 18.02
CA GLY A 21 0.41 -10.09 16.78
C GLY A 21 0.39 -8.59 17.03
N SER A 22 1.37 -7.86 16.50
CA SER A 22 1.43 -6.41 16.62
C SER A 22 0.35 -5.75 15.76
N TRP A 23 -0.82 -5.52 16.38
CA TRP A 23 -1.91 -4.74 15.78
C TRP A 23 -1.48 -3.30 15.50
N ALA A 24 -0.68 -2.71 16.40
CA ALA A 24 -0.09 -1.39 16.23
C ALA A 24 0.85 -1.31 15.01
N GLY A 25 1.71 -2.33 14.79
CA GLY A 25 2.58 -2.40 13.62
C GLY A 25 1.79 -2.35 12.31
N ARG A 26 0.82 -3.27 12.15
CA ARG A 26 -0.06 -3.30 10.97
C ARG A 26 -0.84 -2.02 10.75
N SER A 27 -1.25 -1.31 11.80
CA SER A 27 -1.92 -0.01 11.68
C SER A 27 -0.99 1.10 11.19
N ASN A 28 0.29 1.08 11.56
CA ASN A 28 1.28 2.05 11.07
C ASN A 28 1.70 1.74 9.63
N ASP A 29 1.93 0.47 9.30
CA ASP A 29 2.19 0.04 7.92
C ASP A 29 1.06 0.43 6.98
N ARG A 30 -0.20 0.29 7.42
CA ARG A 30 -1.40 0.74 6.68
C ARG A 30 -1.34 2.22 6.35
N LYS A 31 -1.23 3.09 7.36
CA LYS A 31 -1.20 4.55 7.20
C LYS A 31 0.00 5.02 6.35
N ARG A 32 1.12 4.30 6.40
CA ARG A 32 2.28 4.52 5.53
C ARG A 32 2.00 4.14 4.08
N ASN A 33 1.39 2.98 3.84
CA ASN A 33 1.01 2.54 2.49
C ASN A 33 0.00 3.50 1.85
N GLU A 34 -0.99 3.95 2.61
CA GLU A 34 -2.03 4.91 2.20
C GLU A 34 -1.41 6.23 1.70
N ARG A 35 -0.54 6.84 2.52
CA ARG A 35 0.21 8.06 2.17
C ARG A 35 1.16 7.86 0.99
N ALA A 36 1.82 6.70 0.87
CA ALA A 36 2.70 6.43 -0.27
C ALA A 36 1.92 6.37 -1.60
N LEU A 37 0.75 5.73 -1.61
CA LEU A 37 -0.13 5.68 -2.78
C LEU A 37 -0.68 7.07 -3.13
N GLU A 38 -1.00 7.88 -2.11
CA GLU A 38 -1.42 9.27 -2.27
C GLU A 38 -0.29 10.15 -2.85
N LEU A 39 0.93 10.06 -2.31
CA LEU A 39 2.10 10.78 -2.81
C LEU A 39 2.39 10.43 -4.27
N VAL A 40 2.29 9.15 -4.65
CA VAL A 40 2.47 8.72 -6.05
C VAL A 40 1.43 9.35 -6.98
N LEU A 41 0.18 9.56 -6.55
CA LEU A 41 -0.85 10.22 -7.37
C LEU A 41 -0.69 11.75 -7.42
N LEU A 42 -0.28 12.39 -6.32
CA LEU A 42 -0.28 13.85 -6.18
C LEU A 42 1.04 14.52 -6.57
N ASN A 43 2.18 13.88 -6.34
CA ASN A 43 3.51 14.49 -6.53
C ASN A 43 4.36 13.79 -7.61
N GLY A 44 3.83 12.72 -8.22
CA GLY A 44 4.64 11.79 -9.01
C GLY A 44 5.48 10.86 -8.12
N SER A 45 6.23 9.97 -8.76
CA SER A 45 6.72 8.76 -8.07
C SER A 45 8.13 8.87 -7.54
N SER A 46 8.29 8.69 -6.22
CA SER A 46 9.55 8.31 -5.58
C SER A 46 9.70 6.79 -5.53
N GLU A 47 10.91 6.25 -5.72
CA GLU A 47 11.21 4.80 -5.61
C GLU A 47 10.67 4.19 -4.31
N ALA A 48 10.78 4.92 -3.19
CA ALA A 48 10.36 4.47 -1.87
C ALA A 48 8.83 4.28 -1.73
N ASP A 49 8.05 4.99 -2.53
CA ASP A 49 6.59 4.88 -2.55
C ASP A 49 6.10 3.87 -3.59
N LEU A 50 6.85 3.70 -4.68
CA LEU A 50 6.61 2.65 -5.69
C LEU A 50 6.74 1.23 -5.12
N ASP A 51 7.55 1.02 -4.07
CA ASP A 51 7.63 -0.26 -3.33
C ASP A 51 6.29 -0.70 -2.72
N VAL A 52 5.37 0.23 -2.45
CA VAL A 52 4.00 -0.09 -2.03
C VAL A 52 3.18 -0.61 -3.22
N ILE A 53 3.38 -0.04 -4.42
CA ILE A 53 2.72 -0.47 -5.66
C ILE A 53 3.26 -1.81 -6.14
N ARG A 54 4.56 -2.12 -5.95
CA ARG A 54 5.18 -3.43 -6.28
C ARG A 54 4.47 -4.63 -5.64
N ARG A 55 3.68 -4.42 -4.58
CA ARG A 55 2.85 -5.46 -3.92
C ARG A 55 1.61 -5.84 -4.74
N TYR A 56 1.08 -4.91 -5.53
CA TYR A 56 -0.12 -5.09 -6.36
C TYR A 56 0.28 -5.56 -7.76
N LYS A 57 0.53 -6.87 -7.92
CA LYS A 57 1.00 -7.50 -9.18
C LYS A 57 0.14 -7.25 -10.42
N SER A 58 -1.09 -6.75 -10.26
CA SER A 58 -2.00 -6.35 -11.33
C SER A 58 -1.75 -4.92 -11.86
N ILE A 59 -0.84 -4.16 -11.27
CA ILE A 59 -0.55 -2.77 -11.62
C ILE A 59 0.85 -2.66 -12.23
N ASP A 60 0.91 -2.13 -13.45
CA ASP A 60 2.17 -1.79 -14.13
C ASP A 60 2.67 -0.43 -13.64
N ILE A 61 3.81 -0.44 -12.94
CA ILE A 61 4.41 0.76 -12.36
C ILE A 61 4.87 1.75 -13.43
N GLY A 62 5.44 1.28 -14.54
CA GLY A 62 5.86 2.16 -15.64
C GLY A 62 4.68 2.90 -16.25
N LYS A 63 3.53 2.23 -16.34
CA LYS A 63 2.26 2.87 -16.70
C LYS A 63 1.75 3.82 -15.60
N VAL A 64 1.82 3.48 -14.30
CA VAL A 64 1.44 4.43 -13.24
C VAL A 64 2.25 5.73 -13.33
N VAL A 65 3.58 5.65 -13.39
CA VAL A 65 4.46 6.84 -13.42
C VAL A 65 4.12 7.72 -14.65
N SER A 66 4.04 7.11 -15.84
CA SER A 66 3.77 7.84 -17.09
C SER A 66 2.34 8.39 -17.16
N ARG A 67 1.33 7.68 -16.64
CA ARG A 67 -0.06 8.14 -16.63
C ARG A 67 -0.35 9.17 -15.56
N VAL A 68 0.26 9.10 -14.37
CA VAL A 68 0.20 10.18 -13.39
C VAL A 68 0.84 11.44 -13.96
N ARG A 69 2.05 11.33 -14.54
CA ARG A 69 2.72 12.49 -15.13
C ARG A 69 1.87 13.15 -16.22
N LEU A 70 1.32 12.36 -17.16
CA LEU A 70 0.40 12.84 -18.18
C LEU A 70 -0.86 13.49 -17.58
N LEU A 71 -1.39 12.95 -16.47
CA LEU A 71 -2.55 13.53 -15.79
C LEU A 71 -2.24 14.93 -15.22
N HIS A 72 -1.04 15.15 -14.66
CA HIS A 72 -0.61 16.46 -14.17
C HIS A 72 -0.24 17.44 -15.30
N GLU A 73 0.25 16.94 -16.43
CA GLU A 73 0.54 17.74 -17.63
C GLU A 73 -0.76 18.23 -18.32
N GLU A 74 -1.81 17.40 -18.37
CA GLU A 74 -3.14 17.76 -18.91
C GLU A 74 -4.03 18.50 -17.88
N HIS A 75 -3.87 18.22 -16.58
CA HIS A 75 -4.67 18.77 -15.49
C HIS A 75 -3.79 19.33 -14.38
N CYS A 76 -3.31 20.55 -14.61
CA CYS A 76 -2.65 21.36 -13.60
C CYS A 76 -3.48 21.44 -12.30
N ASN A 77 -2.77 21.52 -11.15
CA ASN A 77 -3.31 21.89 -9.83
C ASN A 77 -4.08 20.79 -9.06
N LEU A 78 -3.86 19.50 -9.36
CA LEU A 78 -4.31 18.36 -8.54
C LEU A 78 -3.65 18.42 -7.14
N LYS A 79 -4.44 18.54 -6.08
CA LYS A 79 -3.95 18.74 -4.69
C LYS A 79 -4.45 17.71 -3.68
N SER A 80 -5.50 16.98 -4.04
CA SER A 80 -6.15 15.98 -3.20
C SER A 80 -6.59 14.76 -4.02
N ILE A 81 -6.80 13.64 -3.34
CA ILE A 81 -7.37 12.43 -3.94
C ILE A 81 -8.76 12.68 -4.53
N ASP A 82 -9.54 13.59 -3.95
CA ASP A 82 -10.84 13.99 -4.48
C ASP A 82 -10.74 14.77 -5.80
N ASP A 83 -9.71 15.60 -6.00
CA ASP A 83 -9.45 16.27 -7.29
C ASP A 83 -9.16 15.22 -8.39
N VAL A 84 -8.27 14.27 -8.09
CA VAL A 84 -7.93 13.15 -9.00
C VAL A 84 -9.17 12.34 -9.32
N ALA A 85 -10.01 12.04 -8.32
CA ALA A 85 -11.27 11.34 -8.50
C ALA A 85 -12.30 12.17 -9.29
N ALA A 86 -12.36 13.49 -9.13
CA ALA A 86 -13.26 14.37 -9.88
C ALA A 86 -12.85 14.46 -11.35
N VAL A 87 -11.56 14.67 -11.63
CA VAL A 87 -10.99 14.67 -12.99
C VAL A 87 -11.27 13.34 -13.71
N LEU A 88 -10.96 12.20 -13.09
CA LEU A 88 -11.21 10.87 -13.68
C LEU A 88 -12.72 10.55 -13.83
N ARG A 89 -13.61 11.18 -13.06
CA ARG A 89 -15.07 11.08 -13.26
C ARG A 89 -15.57 11.93 -14.43
N ASN A 90 -14.99 13.10 -14.63
CA ASN A 90 -15.41 14.07 -15.66
C ASN A 90 -14.76 13.82 -17.03
N MET A 91 -13.69 13.01 -17.11
CA MET A 91 -13.12 12.55 -18.38
C MET A 91 -14.11 11.75 -19.23
N HIS A 92 -14.15 12.06 -20.53
CA HIS A 92 -14.82 11.21 -21.52
C HIS A 92 -14.27 9.77 -21.49
N THR A 93 -15.13 8.77 -21.68
CA THR A 93 -14.80 7.35 -21.50
C THR A 93 -13.60 6.90 -22.35
N SER A 94 -13.51 7.37 -23.59
CA SER A 94 -12.39 7.08 -24.51
C SER A 94 -11.06 7.71 -24.09
N THR A 95 -11.07 8.68 -23.18
CA THR A 95 -9.88 9.29 -22.55
C THR A 95 -9.56 8.60 -21.23
N ARG A 96 -10.56 8.42 -20.36
CA ARG A 96 -10.43 7.74 -19.06
C ARG A 96 -9.81 6.35 -19.17
N GLN A 97 -10.09 5.60 -20.25
CA GLN A 97 -9.50 4.28 -20.49
C GLN A 97 -7.96 4.27 -20.59
N TYR A 98 -7.31 5.41 -20.85
CA TYR A 98 -5.84 5.52 -20.82
C TYR A 98 -5.29 5.64 -19.40
N PHE A 99 -6.09 6.07 -18.43
CA PHE A 99 -5.68 6.29 -17.04
C PHE A 99 -6.13 5.14 -16.11
N LYS A 100 -6.35 3.93 -16.65
CA LYS A 100 -6.81 2.74 -15.90
C LYS A 100 -5.90 2.39 -14.73
N GLU A 101 -4.59 2.57 -14.87
CA GLU A 101 -3.61 2.30 -13.83
C GLU A 101 -3.70 3.33 -12.69
N VAL A 102 -3.91 4.61 -13.03
CA VAL A 102 -4.19 5.69 -12.05
C VAL A 102 -5.50 5.42 -11.32
N GLU A 103 -6.56 5.04 -12.05
CA GLU A 103 -7.85 4.67 -11.46
C GLU A 103 -7.72 3.43 -10.57
N SER A 104 -6.82 2.49 -10.89
CA SER A 104 -6.55 1.32 -10.05
C SER A 104 -5.86 1.67 -8.74
N VAL A 105 -4.89 2.58 -8.75
CA VAL A 105 -4.27 3.13 -7.52
C VAL A 105 -5.30 3.90 -6.69
N LEU A 106 -6.10 4.76 -7.34
CA LEU A 106 -7.20 5.49 -6.69
C LEU A 106 -8.20 4.54 -6.01
N ARG A 107 -8.63 3.46 -6.69
CA ARG A 107 -9.52 2.46 -6.10
C ARG A 107 -8.88 1.74 -4.91
N ILE A 108 -7.58 1.47 -4.92
CA ILE A 108 -6.91 0.87 -3.75
C ILE A 108 -7.02 1.80 -2.53
N ILE A 109 -6.78 3.11 -2.70
CA ILE A 109 -6.92 4.09 -1.63
C ILE A 109 -8.37 4.13 -1.13
N LEU A 110 -9.35 4.29 -2.03
CA LEU A 110 -10.78 4.40 -1.68
C LEU A 110 -11.40 3.12 -1.09
N VAL A 111 -10.82 1.93 -1.37
CA VAL A 111 -11.31 0.64 -0.86
C VAL A 111 -10.55 0.17 0.39
N MET A 112 -9.49 0.86 0.81
CA MET A 112 -8.91 0.65 2.15
C MET A 112 -9.88 1.18 3.23
N PRO A 113 -10.36 0.37 4.19
CA PRO A 113 -11.12 0.90 5.33
C PRO A 113 -10.36 2.04 6.04
N VAL A 114 -11.05 3.14 6.34
CA VAL A 114 -10.44 4.29 7.02
C VAL A 114 -10.20 3.91 8.49
N PRO A 115 -8.97 3.96 9.01
CA PRO A 115 -8.60 3.38 10.31
C PRO A 115 -9.12 4.14 11.55
N SER A 116 -10.05 5.08 11.39
CA SER A 116 -10.59 5.92 12.47
C SER A 116 -11.91 5.42 13.07
N CYS A 117 -12.72 4.65 12.34
CA CYS A 117 -14.12 4.36 12.73
C CYS A 117 -14.42 2.87 12.99
N GLU A 118 -13.49 1.97 12.70
CA GLU A 118 -13.71 0.50 12.76
C GLU A 118 -13.64 -0.07 14.20
N ALA A 119 -13.14 0.71 15.16
CA ALA A 119 -12.95 0.28 16.55
C ALA A 119 -14.21 0.37 17.44
N GLU A 120 -15.06 1.37 17.26
CA GLU A 120 -16.07 1.74 18.28
C GLU A 120 -17.35 0.90 18.21
N ARG A 121 -17.75 0.42 17.02
CA ARG A 121 -18.95 -0.44 16.87
C ARG A 121 -18.78 -1.85 17.46
N SER A 122 -17.55 -2.31 17.62
CA SER A 122 -17.24 -3.69 18.02
C SER A 122 -17.41 -3.94 19.54
N PHE A 123 -17.34 -2.89 20.36
CA PHE A 123 -17.46 -3.01 21.83
C PHE A 123 -18.91 -2.88 22.35
N SER A 124 -19.87 -2.53 21.51
CA SER A 124 -21.29 -2.48 21.90
C SER A 124 -21.95 -3.85 22.04
N ALA A 125 -21.33 -4.92 21.52
CA ALA A 125 -21.84 -6.29 21.55
C ALA A 125 -21.16 -7.17 22.64
N LEU A 126 -20.55 -6.54 23.64
CA LEU A 126 -19.79 -7.22 24.70
C LEU A 126 -20.10 -6.62 26.09
N LYS A 127 -21.42 -6.43 26.32
CA LYS A 127 -22.03 -5.98 27.59
C LYS A 127 -23.36 -6.70 27.84
N ASP A 128 -23.28 -8.01 27.95
CA ASP A 128 -24.23 -8.91 28.63
C ASP A 128 -23.39 -10.03 29.29
#